data_AF-A0A6J6CJF2-F1
#
_entry.id   AF-A0A6J6CJF2-F1
#
_cell.length_a   1.000
_cell.length_b   1.000
_cell.length_c   1.000
_cell.angle_alpha   90.00
_cell.angle_beta   90.00
_cell.angle_gamma   90.00
#
_symmetry.space_group_name_H-M   'P 1'
#
loop_
_entity.id
_entity.type
_entity.pdbx_description
1 polymer ?
#
loop_
_entity_poly.entity_id
_entity_poly.type
_entity_poly.pdbx_seq_one_letter_code
_entity_poly.pdbx_strand_id
1 'polypeptide(L)'
;MEIRAKARRLKQRHNLKLVIIDYLQLMSSGKRVESRQQEVSEFSRQLKLLAKELDCPVVAISQLNRSPEQRSDKRPMLSDLRESGSIEQDADMVILLHREDVYERDSPRQGEADLIVAKHRNGPTKTVTVAFQGHFSRFVDMAQQL
;
A
#
# COMPACT_ATOMS: atom_id res chain seq x y z
N MET A 1 3.82 15.47 -13.50
CA MET A 1 3.16 15.23 -12.21
C MET A 1 3.16 16.49 -11.36
N GLU A 2 1.98 17.05 -11.10
CA GLU A 2 1.79 18.17 -10.16
C GLU A 2 2.33 17.83 -8.76
N ILE A 3 2.18 16.57 -8.33
CA ILE A 3 2.68 16.04 -7.05
C ILE A 3 4.18 16.27 -6.88
N ARG A 4 5.00 15.96 -7.90
CA ARG A 4 6.46 16.13 -7.85
C ARG A 4 6.86 17.59 -7.64
N ALA A 5 6.24 18.52 -8.39
CA ALA A 5 6.52 19.94 -8.24
C ALA A 5 6.12 20.46 -6.84
N LYS A 6 4.95 20.04 -6.34
CA LYS A 6 4.46 20.42 -5.02
C LYS A 6 5.32 19.86 -3.89
N ALA A 7 5.73 18.59 -3.99
CA ALA A 7 6.59 17.93 -3.00
C ALA A 7 8.00 18.55 -2.97
N ARG A 8 8.61 18.86 -4.13
CA ARG A 8 9.88 19.61 -4.21
C ARG A 8 9.77 20.97 -3.52
N ARG A 9 8.72 21.74 -3.82
CA ARG A 9 8.49 23.05 -3.20
C ARG A 9 8.35 22.93 -1.68
N LEU A 10 7.64 21.91 -1.21
CA LEU A 10 7.49 21.65 0.22
C LEU A 10 8.82 21.22 0.87
N LYS A 11 9.63 20.37 0.25
CA LYS A 11 10.96 19.98 0.76
C LYS A 11 11.94 21.15 0.84
N GLN A 12 11.85 22.12 -0.08
CA GLN A 12 12.69 23.31 -0.07
C GLN A 12 12.28 24.32 1.01
N ARG A 13 10.97 24.50 1.22
CA ARG A 13 10.43 25.48 2.17
C ARG A 13 10.28 24.94 3.58
N HIS A 14 10.15 23.62 3.71
CA HIS A 14 9.86 22.91 4.95
C HIS A 14 10.66 21.61 5.01
N ASN A 15 10.84 21.08 6.20
CA ASN A 15 11.53 19.80 6.41
C ASN A 15 10.59 18.62 6.10
N LEU A 16 10.17 18.46 4.84
CA LEU A 16 9.25 17.39 4.42
C LEU A 16 9.83 16.00 4.78
N LYS A 17 9.07 15.25 5.60
CA LYS A 17 9.48 13.94 6.15
C LYS A 17 8.70 12.74 5.64
N LEU A 18 7.51 12.95 5.07
CA LEU A 18 6.67 11.88 4.56
C LEU A 18 5.75 12.41 3.46
N VAL A 19 5.53 11.60 2.43
CA VAL A 19 4.50 11.82 1.42
C VAL A 19 3.54 10.63 1.45
N ILE A 20 2.25 10.91 1.55
CA ILE A 20 1.18 9.89 1.45
C ILE A 20 0.33 10.19 0.22
N ILE A 21 0.01 9.16 -0.56
CA ILE A 21 -0.84 9.24 -1.74
C ILE A 21 -2.01 8.28 -1.57
N ASP A 22 -3.23 8.83 -1.57
CA ASP A 22 -4.48 8.10 -1.43
C ASP A 22 -5.40 8.42 -2.63
N TYR A 23 -5.57 7.52 -3.60
CA TYR A 23 -4.84 6.27 -3.87
C TYR A 23 -4.32 6.27 -5.32
N LEU A 24 -3.37 5.38 -5.63
CA LEU A 24 -2.66 5.34 -6.93
C LEU A 24 -3.60 5.30 -8.14
N GLN A 25 -4.68 4.53 -8.04
CA GLN A 25 -5.63 4.34 -9.12
C GLN A 25 -6.55 5.55 -9.36
N LEU A 26 -6.42 6.66 -8.63
CA LEU A 26 -7.04 7.95 -9.02
C LEU A 26 -6.08 8.84 -9.80
N MET A 27 -4.80 8.49 -9.87
CA MET A 27 -3.84 9.26 -10.63
C MET A 27 -4.11 9.12 -12.13
N SER A 28 -3.99 10.23 -12.85
CA SER A 28 -4.05 10.29 -14.30
C SER A 28 -2.89 11.12 -14.84
N SER A 29 -2.29 10.64 -15.90
CA SER A 29 -1.18 11.28 -16.59
C SER A 29 -1.66 12.40 -17.53
N GLY A 30 -2.98 12.50 -17.78
CA GLY A 30 -3.56 13.39 -18.79
C GLY A 30 -3.14 13.04 -20.23
N LYS A 31 -2.34 11.98 -20.40
CA LYS A 31 -1.87 11.47 -21.69
C LYS A 31 -2.74 10.29 -22.11
N ARG A 32 -2.88 10.10 -23.41
CA ARG A 32 -3.49 8.88 -23.95
C ARG A 32 -2.49 7.74 -23.78
N VAL A 33 -2.77 6.84 -22.85
CA VAL A 33 -2.00 5.61 -22.60
C VAL A 33 -2.77 4.43 -23.17
N GLU A 34 -2.06 3.45 -23.72
CA GLU A 34 -2.67 2.29 -24.38
C GLU A 34 -3.34 1.35 -23.37
N SER A 35 -2.83 1.30 -22.13
CA SER A 35 -3.41 0.48 -21.07
C SER A 35 -3.27 1.14 -19.70
N ARG A 36 -4.24 0.87 -18.82
CA ARG A 36 -4.19 1.31 -17.41
C ARG A 36 -2.98 0.74 -16.69
N GLN A 37 -2.59 -0.49 -16.99
CA GLN A 37 -1.40 -1.15 -16.45
C GLN A 37 -0.12 -0.37 -16.74
N GLN A 38 0.04 0.15 -17.96
CA GLN A 38 1.21 0.96 -18.32
C GLN A 38 1.23 2.28 -17.54
N GLU A 39 0.06 2.90 -17.34
CA GLU A 39 -0.07 4.14 -16.58
C GLU A 39 0.30 3.94 -15.10
N VAL A 40 -0.22 2.89 -14.47
CA VAL A 40 0.13 2.53 -13.09
C VAL A 40 1.62 2.21 -12.97
N SER A 41 2.20 1.56 -13.98
CA SER A 41 3.64 1.29 -14.03
C SER A 41 4.48 2.57 -14.12
N GLU A 42 4.03 3.55 -14.90
CA GLU A 42 4.69 4.85 -14.97
C GLU A 42 4.63 5.57 -13.61
N PHE A 43 3.47 5.56 -12.95
CA PHE A 43 3.30 6.19 -11.64
C PHE A 43 4.18 5.55 -10.57
N SER A 44 4.15 4.22 -10.47
CA SER A 44 5.00 3.46 -9.55
C SER A 44 6.47 3.88 -9.64
N ARG A 45 7.01 3.87 -10.86
CA ARG A 45 8.39 4.27 -11.13
C ARG A 45 8.65 5.73 -10.78
N GLN A 46 7.75 6.64 -11.15
CA GLN A 46 7.89 8.06 -10.84
C GLN A 46 7.89 8.34 -9.34
N LEU A 47 7.09 7.60 -8.56
CA LEU A 47 7.07 7.72 -7.10
C LEU A 47 8.35 7.19 -6.46
N LYS A 48 8.89 6.07 -6.95
CA LYS A 48 10.20 5.58 -6.50
C LYS A 48 11.32 6.59 -6.76
N LEU A 49 11.32 7.21 -7.94
CA LEU A 49 12.27 8.27 -8.28
C LEU A 49 12.07 9.50 -7.40
N LEU A 50 10.83 9.90 -7.12
CA LEU A 50 10.51 11.00 -6.23
C LEU A 50 11.04 10.76 -4.80
N ALA A 51 10.83 9.56 -4.26
CA ALA A 51 11.30 9.19 -2.93
C ALA A 51 12.83 9.31 -2.82
N LYS A 52 13.55 8.79 -3.83
CA LYS A 52 15.02 8.89 -3.92
C LYS A 52 15.49 10.33 -4.05
N GLU A 53 14.82 11.11 -4.89
CA GLU A 53 15.20 12.50 -5.15
C GLU A 53 14.99 13.41 -3.93
N LEU A 54 13.88 13.24 -3.22
CA LEU A 54 13.55 14.05 -2.05
C LEU A 54 14.21 13.56 -0.77
N ASP A 55 14.88 12.40 -0.81
CA ASP A 55 15.31 11.65 0.36
C ASP A 55 14.20 11.63 1.43
N CYS A 56 13.05 11.11 1.03
CA CYS A 56 11.81 11.16 1.79
C CYS A 56 10.99 9.90 1.51
N PRO A 57 10.52 9.18 2.55
CA PRO A 57 9.57 8.09 2.40
C PRO A 57 8.31 8.54 1.65
N VAL A 58 7.86 7.68 0.73
CA VAL A 58 6.60 7.84 -0.01
C VAL A 58 5.76 6.59 0.25
N VAL A 59 4.59 6.79 0.83
CA VAL A 59 3.57 5.76 1.04
C VAL A 59 2.47 5.97 0.02
N ALA A 60 2.18 4.94 -0.76
CA ALA A 60 1.11 4.98 -1.75
C ALA A 60 0.11 3.88 -1.45
N ILE A 61 -1.17 4.27 -1.34
CA ILE A 61 -2.27 3.33 -1.17
C ILE A 61 -2.62 2.77 -2.55
N SER A 62 -2.75 1.45 -2.63
CA SER A 62 -3.16 0.74 -3.84
C SER A 62 -4.33 -0.16 -3.53
N GLN A 63 -5.34 -0.13 -4.40
CA GLN A 63 -6.42 -1.12 -4.37
C GLN A 63 -5.96 -2.44 -5.01
N LEU A 64 -6.41 -3.55 -4.44
CA LEU A 64 -6.20 -4.89 -5.01
C LEU A 64 -7.29 -5.22 -6.01
N ASN A 65 -7.00 -6.17 -6.92
CA ASN A 65 -8.05 -6.82 -7.69
C ASN A 65 -9.00 -7.60 -6.77
N ARG A 66 -10.24 -7.84 -7.20
CA ARG A 66 -11.23 -8.62 -6.43
C ARG A 66 -10.98 -10.14 -6.44
N SER A 67 -9.95 -10.60 -7.14
CA SER A 67 -9.59 -12.02 -7.23
C SER A 67 -9.40 -12.75 -5.88
N PRO A 68 -8.86 -12.12 -4.81
CA PRO A 68 -8.79 -12.75 -3.49
C PRO A 68 -10.15 -13.16 -2.93
N GLU A 69 -11.22 -12.41 -3.24
CA GLU A 69 -12.57 -12.68 -2.72
C GLU A 69 -13.16 -13.99 -3.27
N GLN A 70 -12.66 -14.46 -4.41
CA GLN A 70 -13.09 -15.70 -5.08
C GLN A 70 -12.30 -16.93 -4.64
N ARG A 71 -11.17 -16.74 -3.93
CA ARG A 71 -10.36 -17.84 -3.41
C ARG A 71 -11.00 -18.41 -2.14
N SER A 72 -10.72 -19.69 -1.87
CA SER A 72 -11.00 -20.29 -0.56
C SER A 72 -10.24 -19.56 0.54
N ASP A 73 -8.94 -19.34 0.31
CA ASP A 73 -8.12 -18.45 1.14
C ASP A 73 -8.19 -17.02 0.60
N LYS A 74 -8.94 -16.19 1.31
CA LYS A 74 -9.18 -14.77 0.99
C LYS A 74 -8.04 -13.85 1.44
N ARG A 75 -6.95 -14.41 1.97
CA ARG A 75 -5.76 -13.66 2.32
C ARG A 75 -5.14 -13.04 1.06
N PRO A 76 -4.85 -11.73 1.05
CA PRO A 76 -4.22 -11.08 -0.10
C PRO A 76 -2.76 -11.49 -0.26
N MET A 77 -2.30 -11.51 -1.50
CA MET A 77 -0.95 -11.86 -1.93
C MET A 77 -0.40 -10.81 -2.91
N LEU A 78 0.92 -10.79 -3.12
CA LEU A 78 1.55 -9.87 -4.08
C LEU A 78 0.97 -10.01 -5.49
N SER A 79 0.62 -11.23 -5.91
CA SER A 79 0.00 -11.49 -7.21
C SER A 79 -1.33 -10.77 -7.40
N ASP A 80 -1.99 -10.34 -6.34
CA ASP A 80 -3.29 -9.65 -6.40
C ASP A 80 -3.14 -8.16 -6.79
N LEU A 81 -1.90 -7.68 -6.85
CA LEU A 81 -1.51 -6.43 -7.50
C LEU A 81 -1.42 -6.59 -9.04
N ARG A 82 -1.85 -7.71 -9.64
CA ARG A 82 -1.50 -8.19 -11.00
C ARG A 82 -1.53 -7.19 -12.16
N GLU A 83 -2.35 -6.14 -12.09
CA GLU A 83 -2.32 -5.04 -13.07
C GLU A 83 -1.10 -4.12 -12.92
N SER A 84 -0.16 -4.46 -12.03
CA SER A 84 0.91 -3.58 -11.57
C SER A 84 2.15 -4.35 -11.09
N GLY A 85 2.64 -5.32 -11.87
CA GLY A 85 3.92 -6.00 -11.56
C GLY A 85 5.11 -5.03 -11.36
N SER A 86 5.01 -3.83 -11.94
CA SER A 86 5.87 -2.67 -11.68
C SER A 86 5.81 -2.15 -10.24
N ILE A 87 4.63 -2.08 -9.62
CA ILE A 87 4.49 -1.73 -8.18
C ILE A 87 5.28 -2.70 -7.34
N GLU A 88 5.11 -4.01 -7.58
CA GLU A 88 5.86 -5.02 -6.86
C GLU A 88 7.36 -4.80 -7.02
N GLN A 89 7.86 -4.54 -8.23
CA GLN A 89 9.31 -4.37 -8.48
C GLN A 89 9.88 -3.07 -7.86
N ASP A 90 9.19 -1.96 -8.05
CA ASP A 90 9.64 -0.62 -7.66
C ASP A 90 9.58 -0.40 -6.14
N ALA A 91 8.53 -0.92 -5.49
CA ALA A 91 8.32 -0.75 -4.05
C ALA A 91 9.47 -1.36 -3.25
N ASP A 92 9.91 -0.67 -2.20
CA ASP A 92 10.86 -1.25 -1.23
C ASP A 92 10.15 -2.15 -0.23
N MET A 93 8.90 -1.82 0.12
CA MET A 93 8.06 -2.59 1.02
C MET A 93 6.64 -2.64 0.48
N VAL A 94 5.97 -3.79 0.65
CA VAL A 94 4.55 -3.96 0.35
C VAL A 94 3.89 -4.50 1.60
N ILE A 95 2.90 -3.78 2.11
CA ILE A 95 2.07 -4.19 3.26
C ILE A 95 0.66 -4.41 2.75
N LEU A 96 0.15 -5.62 2.91
CA LEU A 96 -1.22 -5.99 2.57
C LEU A 96 -2.05 -6.04 3.86
N LEU A 97 -3.29 -5.56 3.78
CA LEU A 97 -4.21 -5.57 4.91
C LEU A 97 -5.20 -6.72 4.76
N HIS A 98 -5.37 -7.51 5.81
CA HIS A 98 -6.37 -8.56 5.86
C HIS A 98 -7.16 -8.50 7.17
N ARG A 99 -8.47 -8.67 7.06
CA ARG A 99 -9.39 -8.79 8.18
C ARG A 99 -10.27 -10.00 7.93
N GLU A 100 -10.12 -11.02 8.77
CA GLU A 100 -10.83 -12.29 8.61
C GLU A 100 -12.33 -12.11 8.86
N ASP A 101 -12.67 -11.30 9.87
CA ASP A 101 -14.05 -10.97 10.29
C ASP A 101 -14.89 -10.23 9.22
N VAL A 102 -14.24 -9.67 8.19
CA VAL A 102 -14.93 -9.10 7.01
C VAL A 102 -15.54 -10.19 6.14
N TYR A 103 -14.94 -11.39 6.14
CA TYR A 103 -15.34 -12.49 5.28
C TYR A 103 -16.06 -13.61 6.03
N GLU A 104 -15.74 -13.80 7.31
CA GLU A 104 -16.33 -14.82 8.18
C GLU A 104 -16.83 -14.15 9.46
N ARG A 105 -18.16 -13.96 9.54
CA ARG A 105 -18.78 -13.20 10.63
C ARG A 105 -18.53 -13.80 12.01
N ASP A 106 -18.45 -15.13 12.10
CA ASP A 106 -18.23 -15.85 13.34
C ASP A 106 -16.74 -16.20 13.57
N SER A 107 -15.83 -15.52 12.87
CA SER A 107 -14.39 -15.74 13.03
C SER A 107 -13.98 -15.54 14.50
N PRO A 108 -13.16 -16.45 15.08
CA PRO A 108 -12.63 -16.27 16.42
C PRO A 108 -11.68 -15.06 16.54
N ARG A 109 -11.28 -14.47 15.40
CA ARG A 109 -10.37 -13.33 15.30
C ARG A 109 -11.13 -12.01 15.08
N GLN A 110 -12.37 -11.91 15.56
CA GLN A 110 -13.15 -10.66 15.52
C GLN A 110 -12.37 -9.49 16.13
N GLY A 111 -12.32 -8.37 15.41
CA GLY A 111 -11.58 -7.20 15.86
C GLY A 111 -10.07 -7.34 15.74
N GLU A 112 -9.54 -8.35 15.05
CA GLU A 112 -8.14 -8.41 14.63
C GLU A 112 -7.96 -7.99 13.17
N ALA A 113 -6.79 -7.48 12.85
CA ALA A 113 -6.35 -7.28 11.48
C ALA A 113 -4.89 -7.71 11.32
N ASP A 114 -4.57 -8.27 10.16
CA ASP A 114 -3.23 -8.67 9.78
C ASP A 114 -2.63 -7.61 8.86
N LEU A 115 -1.50 -7.04 9.30
CA LEU A 115 -0.58 -6.26 8.46
C LEU A 115 0.48 -7.22 7.90
N ILE A 116 0.28 -7.65 6.67
CA ILE A 116 1.13 -8.64 6.01
C ILE A 116 2.24 -7.91 5.26
N VAL A 117 3.46 -7.90 5.82
CA VAL A 117 4.67 -7.41 5.13
C VAL A 117 5.04 -8.44 4.07
N ALA A 118 4.40 -8.34 2.90
CA ALA A 118 4.53 -9.30 1.80
C ALA A 118 5.82 -9.12 1.01
N LYS A 119 6.39 -7.91 1.01
CA LYS A 119 7.71 -7.61 0.45
C LYS A 119 8.47 -6.69 1.40
N HIS A 120 9.76 -6.94 1.57
CA HIS A 120 10.68 -6.03 2.24
C HIS A 120 12.08 -6.17 1.62
N ARG A 121 12.54 -5.14 0.88
CA ARG A 121 13.81 -5.19 0.13
C ARG A 121 15.03 -5.39 1.03
N ASN A 122 15.01 -4.82 2.23
CA ASN A 122 16.16 -4.77 3.15
C ASN A 122 15.86 -5.40 4.52
N GLY A 123 14.92 -6.33 4.61
CA GLY A 123 14.58 -6.96 5.88
C GLY A 123 13.57 -8.10 5.73
N PRO A 124 13.12 -8.68 6.85
CA PRO A 124 12.24 -9.84 6.82
C PRO A 124 10.82 -9.45 6.40
N THR A 125 10.15 -10.39 5.74
CA THR A 125 8.69 -10.43 5.65
C THR A 125 8.13 -11.01 6.95
N LYS A 126 6.95 -10.55 7.36
CA LYS A 126 6.22 -11.07 8.52
C LYS A 126 4.77 -10.63 8.46
N THR A 127 3.91 -11.35 9.16
CA THR A 127 2.57 -10.83 9.47
C THR A 127 2.60 -10.24 10.87
N VAL A 128 2.12 -9.00 10.99
CA VAL A 128 1.93 -8.34 12.28
C VAL A 128 0.43 -8.24 12.52
N THR A 129 -0.05 -8.98 13.52
CA THR A 129 -1.46 -8.92 13.94
C THR A 129 -1.65 -7.75 14.90
N VAL A 130 -2.67 -6.94 14.64
CA VAL A 130 -3.05 -5.76 15.41
C VAL A 130 -4.53 -5.83 15.77
N ALA A 131 -4.96 -5.11 16.80
CA ALA A 131 -6.39 -4.95 17.06
C ALA A 131 -6.97 -3.87 16.13
N PHE A 132 -8.17 -4.09 15.64
CA PHE A 132 -8.92 -3.18 14.79
C PHE A 132 -10.24 -2.79 15.46
N GLN A 133 -10.36 -1.51 15.79
CA GLN A 133 -11.54 -0.92 16.39
C GLN A 133 -12.39 -0.29 15.28
N GLY A 134 -13.25 -1.09 14.64
CA GLY A 134 -13.93 -0.68 13.40
C GLY A 134 -14.82 0.55 13.50
N HIS A 135 -15.45 0.79 14.66
CA HIS A 135 -16.24 2.00 14.90
C HIS A 135 -15.41 3.29 14.96
N PHE A 136 -14.09 3.19 15.13
CA PHE A 136 -13.16 4.31 15.06
C PHE A 136 -12.28 4.31 13.81
N SER A 137 -12.41 3.31 12.93
CA SER A 137 -11.49 3.08 11.80
C SER A 137 -10.02 3.10 12.24
N ARG A 138 -9.73 2.47 13.38
CA ARG A 138 -8.43 2.58 14.07
C ARG A 138 -7.79 1.22 14.28
N PHE A 139 -6.50 1.14 13.98
CA PHE A 139 -5.63 0.02 14.35
C PHE A 139 -4.88 0.36 15.63
N VAL A 140 -4.74 -0.60 16.54
CA VAL A 140 -4.03 -0.44 17.81
C VAL A 140 -3.09 -1.62 18.05
N ASP A 141 -1.95 -1.35 18.68
CA ASP A 141 -1.00 -2.39 19.04
C ASP A 141 -1.66 -3.41 19.98
N MET A 142 -1.47 -4.69 19.68
CA MET A 142 -1.81 -5.76 20.62
C MET A 142 -0.77 -5.79 21.73
N ALA A 143 -1.20 -6.09 22.95
CA ALA A 143 -0.27 -6.31 24.05
C ALA A 143 0.71 -7.43 23.64
N GLN A 144 2.01 -7.13 23.62
CA GLN A 144 3.01 -8.16 23.41
C GLN A 144 2.95 -9.11 24.60
N GLN A 145 2.78 -10.40 24.35
CA GLN A 145 3.09 -11.42 25.35
C GLN A 145 4.61 -11.38 25.55
N LEU A 146 5.05 -10.72 26.62
CA LEU A 146 6.44 -10.70 27.09
C LEU A 146 6.87 -12.10 27.55
#